data_AF-A0A2P4YF18-F1
#
_entry.id   AF-A0A2P4YF18-F1
#
_cell.length_a   1.000
_cell.length_b   1.000
_cell.length_c   1.000
_cell.angle_alpha   90.00
_cell.angle_beta   90.00
_cell.angle_gamma   90.00
#
_symmetry.space_group_name_H-M   'P 1'
#
loop_
_entity.id
_entity.type
_entity.pdbx_description
1 polymer ?
#
loop_
_entity_poly.entity_id
_entity_poly.type
_entity_poly.pdbx_seq_one_letter_code
_entity_poly.pdbx_strand_id
1 'polypeptide(L)'
;MGMKTRTTKFYCTKVLVVVVLLACINVVSSSSVSKRAARNSQTLGTLSVDFPNITKRFLRSDTSTTTGGPTNVIQERALAFSLPGLEQATTSIKSGLSKLIQKLKLQWWRLRQKSPNDVFTLLKLDKTGDKLFESPAFSQWMAFVTVRNKNNPDLAMFSTLASHYTDDALAKMLVAAKQGDSTRELATRMETLQIENWITAGKSADGVFTALRLDQTGDKLFESPIFSNWVAYVAKRDSKDPELAMFSTFATHYSDDALASLLIRAKEVGSTKTLATKMEGLQISNWVTAGNSADDVFKSLKLDQTGDKLFESPLFTYWASFVAKRNSNDPGTEMFTTFTAHYSDDVLAKMLPTHILTTAKNVESTKAMATKLEGLQITNWITAENSVDDVFKLLKLDQTGDKLFESPVFSTWTTFVTKSKSENPENEMVKQLVKTFGDVDAAKMISAATKVESTEKLATDLRATQFTSWFSQGKTPQNVDTMLNTATTSDDVIKKLSRDYEKFYGKREFIKPQAVSTSTRAGNGIRIG
;
A
#
# COMPACT_ATOMS: atom_id res chain seq x y z
N MET A 1 -15.96 78.34 -21.39
CA MET A 1 -15.26 77.21 -20.70
C MET A 1 -16.26 76.62 -19.71
N GLY A 2 -16.84 75.43 -19.81
CA GLY A 2 -16.58 74.26 -20.63
C GLY A 2 -16.94 73.02 -19.79
N MET A 3 -18.02 72.33 -20.16
CA MET A 3 -18.33 70.92 -19.86
C MET A 3 -18.63 70.48 -18.41
N LYS A 4 -19.92 70.26 -18.11
CA LYS A 4 -20.38 69.21 -17.18
C LYS A 4 -21.83 68.74 -17.49
N THR A 5 -22.13 68.42 -18.76
CA THR A 5 -23.45 67.86 -19.14
C THR A 5 -23.39 66.71 -20.16
N ARG A 6 -22.18 66.24 -20.53
CA ARG A 6 -22.02 65.21 -21.57
C ARG A 6 -22.08 63.76 -21.06
N THR A 7 -21.87 63.53 -19.76
CA THR A 7 -21.78 62.17 -19.19
C THR A 7 -23.14 61.58 -18.81
N THR A 8 -24.07 62.40 -18.31
CA THR A 8 -25.42 61.95 -17.93
C THR A 8 -26.32 61.71 -19.14
N LYS A 9 -26.19 62.53 -20.19
CA LYS A 9 -26.90 62.32 -21.47
C LYS A 9 -26.45 61.03 -22.15
N PHE A 10 -25.15 60.71 -22.18
CA PHE A 10 -24.65 59.47 -22.80
C PHE A 10 -25.12 58.19 -22.09
N TYR A 11 -25.30 58.22 -20.77
CA TYR A 11 -25.85 57.10 -20.00
C TYR A 11 -27.35 56.92 -20.25
N CYS A 12 -28.12 58.02 -20.26
CA CYS A 12 -29.54 57.97 -20.58
C CYS A 12 -29.79 57.51 -22.02
N THR A 13 -29.03 57.98 -23.02
CA THR A 13 -29.23 57.56 -24.42
C THR A 13 -28.88 56.08 -24.64
N LYS A 14 -27.86 55.53 -23.97
CA LYS A 14 -27.55 54.10 -24.03
C LYS A 14 -28.62 53.24 -23.36
N VAL A 15 -29.18 53.70 -22.24
CA VAL A 15 -30.31 53.04 -21.57
C VAL A 15 -31.58 53.13 -22.43
N LEU A 16 -31.84 54.28 -23.07
CA LEU A 16 -33.01 54.50 -23.94
C LEU A 16 -32.93 53.67 -25.23
N VAL A 17 -31.74 53.53 -25.85
CA VAL A 17 -31.54 52.66 -27.02
C VAL A 17 -31.74 51.18 -26.66
N VAL A 18 -31.33 50.76 -25.46
CA VAL A 18 -31.57 49.39 -24.96
C VAL A 18 -33.05 49.18 -24.61
N VAL A 19 -33.73 50.16 -24.03
CA VAL A 19 -35.17 50.11 -23.72
C VAL A 19 -36.01 50.14 -25.00
N VAL A 20 -35.63 50.93 -26.01
CA VAL A 20 -36.30 51.00 -27.32
C VAL A 20 -36.08 49.72 -28.12
N LEU A 21 -34.87 49.15 -28.13
CA LEU A 21 -34.62 47.83 -28.75
C LEU A 21 -35.36 46.68 -28.03
N LEU A 22 -35.62 46.80 -26.72
CA LEU A 22 -36.39 45.82 -25.95
C LEU A 22 -37.91 46.00 -26.09
N ALA A 23 -38.40 47.22 -26.32
CA ALA A 23 -39.82 47.49 -26.58
C ALA A 23 -40.26 46.97 -27.95
N CYS A 24 -39.39 47.01 -28.97
CA CYS A 24 -39.67 46.50 -30.30
C CYS A 24 -39.83 44.97 -30.38
N ILE A 25 -39.49 44.21 -29.32
CA ILE A 25 -39.63 42.75 -29.29
C ILE A 25 -40.99 42.31 -28.70
N ASN A 26 -41.74 43.22 -28.04
CA ASN A 26 -43.04 42.90 -27.43
C ASN A 26 -44.27 43.28 -28.28
N VAL A 27 -44.08 43.81 -29.51
CA VAL A 27 -45.19 44.12 -30.44
C VAL A 27 -44.88 43.52 -31.81
N VAL A 28 -44.83 42.19 -31.92
CA VAL A 28 -45.30 41.43 -33.09
C VAL A 28 -45.72 40.04 -32.59
N SER A 29 -46.91 39.97 -32.03
CA SER A 29 -47.68 38.73 -31.89
C SER A 29 -49.14 39.11 -31.93
N SER A 30 -49.60 39.56 -33.10
CA SER A 30 -50.99 39.47 -33.52
C SER A 30 -51.12 39.87 -34.99
N SER A 31 -51.99 39.14 -35.70
CA SER A 31 -52.45 39.30 -37.08
C SER A 31 -51.55 38.73 -38.19
N SER A 32 -51.68 37.42 -38.39
CA SER A 32 -51.57 36.79 -39.71
C SER A 32 -52.95 36.72 -40.36
N VAL A 33 -53.25 37.57 -41.37
CA VAL A 33 -54.21 37.25 -42.44
C VAL A 33 -53.68 37.84 -43.75
N SER A 34 -53.71 36.99 -44.78
CA SER A 34 -53.19 37.19 -46.13
C SER A 34 -54.27 37.73 -47.09
N LYS A 35 -53.93 38.74 -47.92
CA LYS A 35 -53.94 38.68 -49.41
C LYS A 35 -53.80 40.08 -50.08
N ARG A 36 -52.63 40.26 -50.74
CA ARG A 36 -52.37 40.71 -52.15
C ARG A 36 -53.09 41.96 -52.72
N ALA A 37 -52.33 43.02 -53.06
CA ALA A 37 -51.82 43.36 -54.42
C ALA A 37 -51.59 44.87 -54.67
N ALA A 38 -50.36 45.22 -55.12
CA ALA A 38 -49.92 46.44 -55.86
C ALA A 38 -50.04 47.80 -55.13
N ARG A 39 -49.16 48.82 -55.28
CA ARG A 39 -48.22 49.22 -56.34
C ARG A 39 -47.20 50.23 -55.73
N ASN A 40 -46.01 50.30 -56.33
CA ASN A 40 -44.86 51.20 -56.14
C ASN A 40 -45.13 52.61 -55.57
N SER A 41 -44.27 53.08 -54.64
CA SER A 41 -43.25 54.13 -54.89
C SER A 41 -42.58 54.62 -53.61
N GLN A 42 -41.29 54.95 -53.74
CA GLN A 42 -40.41 55.59 -52.76
C GLN A 42 -41.00 56.90 -52.22
N THR A 43 -40.87 57.16 -50.91
CA THR A 43 -40.28 58.40 -50.37
C THR A 43 -40.24 58.41 -48.84
N LEU A 44 -39.15 58.98 -48.33
CA LEU A 44 -38.85 59.31 -46.94
C LEU A 44 -39.96 60.19 -46.34
N GLY A 45 -40.68 59.70 -45.33
CA GLY A 45 -41.74 60.41 -44.64
C GLY A 45 -41.49 60.42 -43.14
N THR A 46 -41.33 61.63 -42.61
CA THR A 46 -41.16 62.04 -41.22
C THR A 46 -42.04 61.31 -40.20
N LEU A 47 -41.44 60.94 -39.06
CA LEU A 47 -42.13 60.48 -37.84
C LEU A 47 -43.10 61.57 -37.35
N SER A 48 -44.40 61.36 -37.53
CA SER A 48 -45.43 62.03 -36.75
C SER A 48 -45.74 61.17 -35.53
N VAL A 49 -45.69 61.79 -34.35
CA VAL A 49 -45.98 61.16 -33.06
C VAL A 49 -47.37 61.60 -32.63
N ASP A 50 -48.35 60.72 -32.76
CA ASP A 50 -49.64 60.86 -32.10
C ASP A 50 -49.66 59.95 -30.86
N PHE A 51 -49.90 60.56 -29.70
CA PHE A 51 -50.11 59.87 -28.42
C PHE A 51 -51.61 59.78 -28.13
N PRO A 52 -52.24 58.59 -28.17
CA PRO A 52 -53.50 58.38 -27.49
C PRO A 52 -53.22 58.08 -26.01
N ASN A 53 -53.65 59.01 -25.15
CA ASN A 53 -53.88 58.78 -23.73
C ASN A 53 -54.79 57.55 -23.55
N ILE A 54 -54.32 56.52 -22.85
CA ILE A 54 -55.21 55.56 -22.19
C ILE A 54 -54.80 55.43 -20.72
N THR A 55 -55.53 56.22 -19.94
CA THR A 55 -55.74 56.07 -18.51
C THR A 55 -56.10 54.62 -18.17
N LYS A 56 -55.43 54.08 -17.15
CA LYS A 56 -55.70 52.77 -16.53
C LYS A 56 -57.19 52.56 -16.32
N ARG A 57 -57.73 51.44 -16.84
CA ARG A 57 -58.99 50.87 -16.35
C ARG A 57 -58.79 49.37 -16.12
N PHE A 58 -58.79 49.01 -14.85
CA PHE A 58 -58.88 47.63 -14.36
C PHE A 58 -60.15 46.98 -14.92
N LEU A 59 -60.02 45.80 -15.53
CA LEU A 59 -61.13 44.87 -15.69
C LEU A 59 -60.70 43.51 -15.15
N ARG A 60 -61.46 43.07 -14.15
CA ARG A 60 -61.48 41.73 -13.57
C ARG A 60 -61.89 40.73 -14.65
N SER A 61 -61.22 39.58 -14.69
CA SER A 61 -61.68 38.40 -15.42
C SER A 61 -62.60 37.58 -14.53
N ASP A 62 -63.72 37.15 -15.09
CA ASP A 62 -64.71 36.28 -14.47
C ASP A 62 -64.17 34.89 -14.12
N THR A 63 -64.81 34.36 -13.09
CA THR A 63 -64.68 33.08 -12.41
C THR A 63 -64.85 31.84 -13.29
N SER A 64 -63.96 30.87 -13.10
CA SER A 64 -64.37 29.48 -12.82
C SER A 64 -63.35 28.80 -11.91
N THR A 65 -63.89 28.05 -10.96
CA THR A 65 -63.33 27.53 -9.71
C THR A 65 -62.44 26.32 -9.94
N THR A 66 -61.30 26.22 -9.22
CA THR A 66 -61.00 25.12 -8.26
C THR A 66 -59.67 25.39 -7.52
N THR A 67 -59.79 25.30 -6.21
CA THR A 67 -58.88 25.40 -5.05
C THR A 67 -57.38 25.06 -5.21
N GLY A 68 -56.52 25.96 -4.71
CA GLY A 68 -55.13 25.69 -4.29
C GLY A 68 -54.33 26.98 -4.02
N GLY A 69 -53.73 27.11 -2.82
CA GLY A 69 -53.11 28.32 -2.22
C GLY A 69 -52.05 29.09 -3.04
N PRO A 70 -51.65 30.30 -2.59
CA PRO A 70 -50.87 31.25 -3.37
C PRO A 70 -49.39 30.88 -3.39
N THR A 71 -48.96 30.07 -4.35
CA THR A 71 -47.56 30.11 -4.80
C THR A 71 -47.41 31.25 -5.78
N ASN A 72 -46.78 32.35 -5.33
CA ASN A 72 -46.22 33.38 -6.20
C ASN A 72 -45.09 32.76 -7.05
N VAL A 73 -45.45 31.96 -8.04
CA VAL A 73 -44.54 31.58 -9.11
C VAL A 73 -44.60 32.73 -10.11
N ILE A 74 -43.69 33.70 -9.94
CA ILE A 74 -43.32 34.56 -11.06
C ILE A 74 -42.67 33.62 -12.07
N GLN A 75 -43.46 33.15 -13.04
CA GLN A 75 -42.93 32.49 -14.23
C GLN A 75 -42.14 33.55 -15.01
N GLU A 76 -40.85 33.66 -14.72
CA GLU A 76 -39.93 34.52 -15.47
C GLU A 76 -39.96 34.07 -16.94
N ARG A 77 -40.62 34.85 -17.79
CA ARG A 77 -40.57 34.69 -19.24
C ARG A 77 -39.10 34.78 -19.66
N ALA A 78 -38.51 33.65 -20.03
CA ALA A 78 -37.21 33.62 -20.69
C ALA A 78 -37.27 34.55 -21.91
N LEU A 79 -36.35 35.52 -22.00
CA LEU A 79 -36.26 36.41 -23.16
C LEU A 79 -35.90 35.58 -24.41
N ALA A 80 -36.90 35.29 -25.23
CA ALA A 80 -36.72 34.74 -26.56
C ALA A 80 -36.36 35.90 -27.52
N PHE A 81 -35.07 36.08 -27.79
CA PHE A 81 -34.63 36.95 -28.89
C PHE A 81 -34.90 36.22 -30.22
N SER A 82 -36.09 36.42 -30.79
CA SER A 82 -36.47 35.92 -32.12
C SER A 82 -36.31 37.04 -33.15
N LEU A 83 -35.41 36.86 -34.12
CA LEU A 83 -35.23 37.72 -35.28
C LEU A 83 -35.67 36.93 -36.53
N PRO A 84 -36.85 37.22 -37.12
CA PRO A 84 -37.30 36.58 -38.36
C PRO A 84 -36.31 36.84 -39.51
N GLY A 85 -36.01 35.81 -40.33
CA GLY A 85 -35.14 35.92 -41.53
C GLY A 85 -33.68 35.45 -41.35
N LEU A 86 -33.32 34.90 -40.19
CA LEU A 86 -31.94 34.49 -39.87
C LEU A 86 -31.48 33.20 -40.57
N GLU A 87 -32.40 32.42 -41.16
CA GLU A 87 -32.06 31.14 -41.79
C GLU A 87 -31.09 31.31 -42.97
N GLN A 88 -31.15 32.45 -43.67
CA GLN A 88 -30.37 32.76 -44.88
C GLN A 88 -29.02 33.48 -44.62
N ALA A 89 -28.63 33.74 -43.36
CA ALA A 89 -27.42 34.50 -43.06
C ALA A 89 -26.12 33.68 -43.13
N THR A 90 -25.02 34.32 -43.56
CA THR A 90 -23.67 33.74 -43.60
C THR A 90 -23.12 33.47 -42.19
N THR A 91 -22.17 32.55 -42.07
CA THR A 91 -21.59 32.09 -40.78
C THR A 91 -21.01 33.24 -39.93
N SER A 92 -20.37 34.22 -40.58
CA SER A 92 -19.80 35.41 -39.91
C SER A 92 -20.87 36.34 -39.29
N ILE A 93 -22.01 36.52 -39.98
CA ILE A 93 -23.14 37.33 -39.49
C ILE A 93 -23.82 36.62 -38.32
N LYS A 94 -24.04 35.31 -38.44
CA LYS A 94 -24.59 34.47 -37.34
C LYS A 94 -23.70 34.52 -36.09
N SER A 95 -22.37 34.48 -36.26
CA SER A 95 -21.39 34.65 -35.18
C SER A 95 -21.48 36.03 -34.50
N GLY A 96 -21.56 37.11 -35.28
CA GLY A 96 -21.71 38.48 -34.75
C GLY A 96 -23.01 38.69 -33.97
N LEU A 97 -24.14 38.20 -34.49
CA LEU A 97 -25.44 38.24 -33.81
C LEU A 97 -25.47 37.42 -32.53
N SER A 98 -24.87 36.22 -32.53
CA SER A 98 -24.75 35.40 -31.33
C SER A 98 -23.98 36.12 -30.21
N LYS A 99 -22.84 36.75 -30.55
CA LYS A 99 -22.06 37.58 -29.61
C LYS A 99 -22.86 38.77 -29.07
N LEU A 100 -23.66 39.42 -29.91
CA LEU A 100 -24.52 40.54 -29.49
C LEU A 100 -25.65 40.09 -28.55
N ILE A 101 -26.33 38.99 -28.87
CA ILE A 101 -27.38 38.41 -28.01
C ILE A 101 -26.79 38.00 -26.66
N GLN A 102 -25.61 37.36 -26.64
CA GLN A 102 -24.93 37.04 -25.39
C GLN A 102 -24.62 38.32 -24.58
N LYS A 103 -24.04 39.35 -25.20
CA LYS A 103 -23.74 40.63 -24.53
C LYS A 103 -25.00 41.31 -23.96
N LEU A 104 -26.12 41.26 -24.68
CA LEU A 104 -27.41 41.78 -24.23
C LEU A 104 -27.96 40.99 -23.05
N LYS A 105 -27.90 39.64 -23.07
CA LYS A 105 -28.28 38.79 -21.94
C LYS A 105 -27.47 39.11 -20.69
N LEU A 106 -26.15 39.22 -20.81
CA LEU A 106 -25.25 39.57 -19.70
C LEU A 106 -25.57 40.96 -19.11
N GLN A 107 -25.81 41.96 -19.97
CA GLN A 107 -26.21 43.31 -19.56
C GLN A 107 -27.58 43.30 -18.86
N TRP A 108 -28.53 42.51 -19.35
CA TRP A 108 -29.87 42.40 -18.78
C TRP A 108 -29.86 41.82 -17.36
N TRP A 109 -29.12 40.72 -17.14
CA TRP A 109 -28.93 40.17 -15.79
C TRP A 109 -28.26 41.16 -14.85
N ARG A 110 -27.27 41.92 -15.35
CA ARG A 110 -26.59 42.95 -14.56
C ARG A 110 -27.52 44.11 -14.18
N LEU A 111 -28.35 44.60 -15.11
CA LEU A 111 -29.34 45.65 -14.85
C LEU A 111 -30.38 45.22 -13.81
N ARG A 112 -30.76 43.95 -13.82
CA ARG A 112 -31.65 43.34 -12.82
C ARG A 112 -30.97 43.03 -11.49
N GLN A 113 -29.68 43.38 -11.35
CA GLN A 113 -28.87 43.13 -10.16
C GLN A 113 -28.83 41.65 -9.71
N LYS A 114 -29.08 40.70 -10.61
CA LYS A 114 -29.06 39.26 -10.32
C LYS A 114 -27.72 38.84 -9.72
N SER A 115 -27.74 38.01 -8.69
CA SER A 115 -26.54 37.45 -8.09
C SER A 115 -25.93 36.35 -8.99
N PRO A 116 -24.64 35.98 -8.83
CA PRO A 116 -24.08 34.78 -9.44
C PRO A 116 -24.94 33.54 -9.20
N ASN A 117 -25.48 33.36 -7.99
CA ASN A 117 -26.35 32.24 -7.62
C ASN A 117 -27.70 32.26 -8.35
N ASP A 118 -28.30 33.44 -8.51
CA ASP A 118 -29.59 33.58 -9.23
C ASP A 118 -29.44 33.19 -10.71
N VAL A 119 -28.33 33.59 -11.34
CA VAL A 119 -28.06 33.23 -12.74
C VAL A 119 -27.67 31.76 -12.87
N PHE A 120 -26.97 31.20 -11.87
CA PHE A 120 -26.61 29.79 -11.83
C PHE A 120 -27.86 28.89 -11.85
N THR A 121 -28.82 29.19 -10.98
CA THR A 121 -30.12 28.48 -10.88
C THR A 121 -31.03 28.77 -12.09
N LEU A 122 -31.04 30.01 -12.61
CA LEU A 122 -31.79 30.37 -13.83
C LEU A 122 -31.33 29.55 -15.05
N LEU A 123 -30.02 29.29 -15.14
CA LEU A 123 -29.43 28.46 -16.19
C LEU A 123 -29.54 26.95 -15.90
N LYS A 124 -30.18 26.57 -14.79
CA LYS A 124 -30.36 25.19 -14.33
C LYS A 124 -29.03 24.45 -14.11
N LEU A 125 -27.97 25.18 -13.78
CA LEU A 125 -26.63 24.63 -13.51
C LEU A 125 -26.57 23.91 -12.15
N ASP A 126 -27.52 24.16 -11.27
CA ASP A 126 -27.77 23.39 -10.04
C ASP A 126 -28.22 21.95 -10.33
N LYS A 127 -28.67 21.67 -11.57
CA LYS A 127 -29.21 20.36 -11.98
C LYS A 127 -28.29 19.56 -12.90
N THR A 128 -27.10 20.09 -13.22
CA THR A 128 -26.17 19.42 -14.14
C THR A 128 -25.32 18.34 -13.49
N GLY A 129 -25.23 18.33 -12.15
CA GLY A 129 -24.38 17.40 -11.40
C GLY A 129 -22.93 17.44 -11.89
N ASP A 130 -22.30 16.27 -11.98
CA ASP A 130 -20.88 16.10 -12.30
C ASP A 130 -20.48 16.62 -13.70
N LYS A 131 -21.44 16.81 -14.61
CA LYS A 131 -21.22 17.33 -15.98
C LYS A 131 -21.25 18.85 -16.07
N LEU A 132 -21.23 19.56 -14.93
CA LEU A 132 -21.28 21.02 -14.89
C LEU A 132 -20.25 21.69 -15.81
N PHE A 133 -18.99 21.23 -15.75
CA PHE A 133 -17.88 21.83 -16.49
C PHE A 133 -17.94 21.61 -18.01
N GLU A 134 -18.73 20.63 -18.46
CA GLU A 134 -18.98 20.34 -19.87
C GLU A 134 -20.13 21.19 -20.45
N SER A 135 -20.93 21.82 -19.58
CA SER A 135 -22.13 22.55 -19.98
C SER A 135 -21.79 23.87 -20.70
N PRO A 136 -22.29 24.12 -21.92
CA PRO A 136 -22.15 25.42 -22.58
C PRO A 136 -22.77 26.58 -21.77
N ALA A 137 -23.80 26.28 -20.96
CA ALA A 137 -24.42 27.26 -20.07
C ALA A 137 -23.49 27.66 -18.92
N PHE A 138 -22.56 26.80 -18.51
CA PHE A 138 -21.54 27.12 -17.51
C PHE A 138 -20.59 28.20 -18.03
N SER A 139 -20.13 28.10 -19.29
CA SER A 139 -19.32 29.16 -19.92
C SER A 139 -20.07 30.50 -19.99
N GLN A 140 -21.38 30.47 -20.26
CA GLN A 140 -22.21 31.67 -20.26
C GLN A 140 -22.34 32.28 -18.85
N TRP A 141 -22.49 31.45 -17.83
CA TRP A 141 -22.51 31.88 -16.44
C TRP A 141 -21.18 32.48 -15.99
N MET A 142 -20.05 31.85 -16.33
CA MET A 142 -18.72 32.39 -16.02
C MET A 142 -18.55 33.79 -16.61
N ALA A 143 -18.91 33.99 -17.88
CA ALA A 143 -18.83 35.30 -18.53
C ALA A 143 -19.67 36.36 -17.81
N PHE A 144 -20.82 35.97 -17.24
CA PHE A 144 -21.63 36.85 -16.40
C PHE A 144 -20.91 37.23 -15.11
N VAL A 145 -20.39 36.26 -14.37
CA VAL A 145 -19.70 36.49 -13.11
C VAL A 145 -18.45 37.36 -13.33
N THR A 146 -17.67 37.12 -14.39
CA THR A 146 -16.50 37.94 -14.75
C THR A 146 -16.86 39.42 -14.98
N VAL A 147 -17.99 39.69 -15.63
CA VAL A 147 -18.43 41.08 -15.89
C VAL A 147 -18.99 41.75 -14.64
N ARG A 148 -19.65 41.00 -13.75
CA ARG A 148 -20.28 41.52 -12.52
C ARG A 148 -19.27 41.71 -11.39
N ASN A 149 -18.44 40.70 -11.13
CA ASN A 149 -17.53 40.61 -9.98
C ASN A 149 -16.09 40.92 -10.40
N LYS A 150 -15.87 42.06 -11.07
CA LYS A 150 -14.58 42.39 -11.71
C LYS A 150 -13.36 42.29 -10.81
N ASN A 151 -13.51 42.55 -9.52
CA ASN A 151 -12.39 42.56 -8.56
C ASN A 151 -11.96 41.16 -8.14
N ASN A 152 -12.90 40.20 -8.06
CA ASN A 152 -12.59 38.82 -7.69
C ASN A 152 -13.66 37.87 -8.25
N PRO A 153 -13.63 37.60 -9.57
CA PRO A 153 -14.64 36.77 -10.20
C PRO A 153 -14.51 35.30 -9.80
N ASP A 154 -13.28 34.82 -9.60
CA ASP A 154 -13.03 33.43 -9.23
C ASP A 154 -13.58 33.09 -7.85
N LEU A 155 -13.40 33.97 -6.85
CA LEU A 155 -14.03 33.79 -5.53
C LEU A 155 -15.56 33.76 -5.63
N ALA A 156 -16.16 34.65 -6.43
CA ALA A 156 -17.61 34.67 -6.61
C ALA A 156 -18.14 33.40 -7.29
N MET A 157 -17.38 32.86 -8.25
CA MET A 157 -17.68 31.56 -8.87
C MET A 157 -17.56 30.44 -7.84
N PHE A 158 -16.43 30.35 -7.13
CA PHE A 158 -16.18 29.35 -6.10
C PHE A 158 -17.25 29.36 -5.01
N SER A 159 -17.58 30.53 -4.44
CA SER A 159 -18.61 30.65 -3.40
C SER A 159 -19.98 30.17 -3.88
N THR A 160 -20.29 30.36 -5.17
CA THR A 160 -21.53 29.83 -5.75
C THR A 160 -21.46 28.31 -5.88
N LEU A 161 -20.34 27.75 -6.35
CA LEU A 161 -20.17 26.30 -6.44
C LEU A 161 -20.23 25.64 -5.05
N ALA A 162 -19.51 26.19 -4.07
CA ALA A 162 -19.49 25.70 -2.69
C ALA A 162 -20.85 25.78 -1.98
N SER A 163 -21.78 26.63 -2.44
CA SER A 163 -23.16 26.64 -1.90
C SER A 163 -24.06 25.55 -2.49
N HIS A 164 -23.67 24.91 -3.59
CA HIS A 164 -24.46 23.88 -4.28
C HIS A 164 -23.89 22.47 -4.15
N TYR A 165 -22.58 22.34 -3.91
CA TYR A 165 -21.89 21.07 -3.84
C TYR A 165 -21.25 20.86 -2.46
N THR A 166 -21.27 19.63 -1.97
CA THR A 166 -20.48 19.24 -0.79
C THR A 166 -18.98 19.33 -1.11
N ASP A 167 -18.15 19.45 -0.07
CA ASP A 167 -16.69 19.53 -0.24
C ASP A 167 -16.12 18.35 -1.05
N ASP A 168 -16.56 17.12 -0.75
CA ASP A 168 -16.14 15.91 -1.47
C ASP A 168 -16.60 15.88 -2.93
N ALA A 169 -17.87 16.26 -3.19
CA ALA A 169 -18.41 16.28 -4.54
C ALA A 169 -17.69 17.34 -5.40
N LEU A 170 -17.53 18.55 -4.87
CA LEU A 170 -16.82 19.62 -5.56
C LEU A 170 -15.36 19.24 -5.83
N ALA A 171 -14.65 18.66 -4.85
CA ALA A 171 -13.27 18.21 -5.04
C ALA A 171 -13.16 17.16 -6.15
N LYS A 172 -14.04 16.16 -6.19
CA LYS A 172 -14.06 15.13 -7.25
C LYS A 172 -14.31 15.73 -8.62
N MET A 173 -15.27 16.65 -8.73
CA MET A 173 -15.56 17.36 -9.98
C MET A 173 -14.35 18.18 -10.46
N LEU A 174 -13.63 18.84 -9.54
CA LEU A 174 -12.43 19.60 -9.87
C LEU A 174 -11.27 18.71 -10.33
N VAL A 175 -11.05 17.58 -9.66
CA VAL A 175 -10.04 16.60 -10.09
C VAL A 175 -10.35 16.05 -11.49
N ALA A 176 -11.61 15.75 -11.78
CA ALA A 176 -12.03 15.35 -13.13
C ALA A 176 -11.81 16.47 -14.15
N ALA A 177 -12.22 17.71 -13.82
CA ALA A 177 -12.05 18.87 -14.70
C ALA A 177 -10.58 19.23 -14.97
N LYS A 178 -9.63 18.87 -14.08
CA LYS A 178 -8.18 19.04 -14.31
C LYS A 178 -7.63 18.13 -15.42
N GLN A 179 -8.33 17.04 -15.75
CA GLN A 179 -7.91 16.16 -16.84
C GLN A 179 -8.18 16.77 -18.22
N GLY A 180 -9.21 17.61 -18.37
CA GLY A 180 -9.52 18.29 -19.63
C GLY A 180 -8.66 19.53 -19.88
N ASP A 181 -8.06 19.64 -21.07
CA ASP A 181 -7.16 20.75 -21.42
C ASP A 181 -7.83 22.13 -21.29
N SER A 182 -9.07 22.28 -21.76
CA SER A 182 -9.80 23.55 -21.71
C SER A 182 -10.30 23.95 -20.32
N THR A 183 -10.39 23.00 -19.39
CA THR A 183 -10.93 23.19 -18.03
C THR A 183 -9.86 23.20 -16.94
N ARG A 184 -8.65 22.72 -17.26
CA ARG A 184 -7.54 22.54 -16.31
C ARG A 184 -7.18 23.79 -15.52
N GLU A 185 -6.99 24.91 -16.21
CA GLU A 185 -6.60 26.16 -15.54
C GLU A 185 -7.67 26.64 -14.55
N LEU A 186 -8.94 26.61 -14.97
CA LEU A 186 -10.05 27.01 -14.10
C LEU A 186 -10.16 26.08 -12.89
N ALA A 187 -10.12 24.77 -13.12
CA ALA A 187 -10.23 23.78 -12.07
C ALA A 187 -9.09 23.91 -11.05
N THR A 188 -7.88 24.23 -11.50
CA THR A 188 -6.72 24.48 -10.63
C THR A 188 -6.89 25.74 -9.77
N ARG A 189 -7.46 26.82 -10.32
CA ARG A 189 -7.80 28.02 -9.53
C ARG A 189 -8.91 27.75 -8.52
N MET A 190 -9.93 27.00 -8.90
CA MET A 190 -11.03 26.61 -7.99
C MET A 190 -10.56 25.70 -6.85
N GLU A 191 -9.67 24.75 -7.14
CA GLU A 191 -9.03 23.88 -6.13
C GLU A 191 -8.19 24.71 -5.14
N THR A 192 -7.45 25.71 -5.64
CA THR A 192 -6.69 26.64 -4.79
C THR A 192 -7.62 27.41 -3.85
N LEU A 193 -8.75 27.92 -4.36
CA LEU A 193 -9.77 28.60 -3.56
C LEU A 193 -10.44 27.65 -2.55
N GLN A 194 -10.64 26.38 -2.91
CA GLN A 194 -11.19 25.38 -1.99
C GLN A 194 -10.28 25.17 -0.78
N ILE A 195 -8.97 25.01 -1.02
CA ILE A 195 -7.95 24.91 0.03
C ILE A 195 -7.92 26.18 0.90
N GLU A 196 -7.92 27.36 0.29
CA GLU A 196 -7.90 28.65 1.01
C GLU A 196 -9.16 28.88 1.85
N ASN A 197 -10.31 28.46 1.35
CA ASN A 197 -11.57 28.50 2.07
C ASN A 197 -11.50 27.61 3.33
N TRP A 198 -10.98 26.38 3.23
CA TRP A 198 -10.80 25.52 4.40
C TRP A 198 -9.80 26.09 5.41
N ILE A 199 -8.72 26.73 4.96
CA ILE A 199 -7.74 27.41 5.83
C ILE A 199 -8.39 28.58 6.57
N THR A 200 -9.13 29.42 5.85
CA THR A 200 -9.78 30.62 6.41
C THR A 200 -10.92 30.24 7.36
N ALA A 201 -11.62 29.15 7.07
CA ALA A 201 -12.61 28.55 7.96
C ALA A 201 -11.99 27.87 9.20
N GLY A 202 -10.65 27.79 9.30
CA GLY A 202 -9.96 27.18 10.43
C GLY A 202 -10.19 25.68 10.55
N LYS A 203 -10.52 24.98 9.45
CA LYS A 203 -10.71 23.52 9.48
C LYS A 203 -9.42 22.81 9.93
N SER A 204 -9.56 21.63 10.52
CA SER A 204 -8.42 20.75 10.84
C SER A 204 -8.06 19.82 9.67
N ALA A 205 -6.85 19.25 9.70
CA ALA A 205 -6.46 18.16 8.80
C ALA A 205 -7.51 17.03 8.81
N ASP A 206 -7.89 16.59 10.01
CA ASP A 206 -8.94 15.59 10.25
C ASP A 206 -10.33 16.04 9.75
N GLY A 207 -10.70 17.31 9.98
CA GLY A 207 -11.97 17.86 9.55
C GLY A 207 -12.10 17.91 8.03
N VAL A 208 -11.02 18.25 7.31
CA VAL A 208 -11.01 18.19 5.84
C VAL A 208 -10.94 16.75 5.34
N PHE A 209 -10.22 15.86 6.02
CA PHE A 209 -10.18 14.43 5.70
C PHE A 209 -11.60 13.82 5.67
N THR A 210 -12.37 14.09 6.72
CA THR A 210 -13.78 13.66 6.84
C THR A 210 -14.70 14.40 5.87
N ALA A 211 -14.50 15.71 5.65
CA ALA A 211 -15.29 16.48 4.68
C ALA A 211 -15.12 15.97 3.24
N LEU A 212 -13.95 15.40 2.93
CA LEU A 212 -13.64 14.75 1.66
C LEU A 212 -14.05 13.26 1.62
N ARG A 213 -14.59 12.73 2.73
CA ARG A 213 -14.97 11.32 2.90
C ARG A 213 -13.82 10.34 2.70
N LEU A 214 -12.60 10.76 3.05
CA LEU A 214 -11.40 9.91 2.99
C LEU A 214 -11.34 8.90 4.14
N ASP A 215 -12.08 9.14 5.22
CA ASP A 215 -12.35 8.20 6.31
C ASP A 215 -13.17 6.98 5.84
N GLN A 216 -13.92 7.13 4.74
CA GLN A 216 -14.81 6.10 4.21
C GLN A 216 -14.17 5.24 3.11
N THR A 217 -12.91 5.52 2.73
CA THR A 217 -12.22 4.78 1.67
C THR A 217 -11.68 3.43 2.11
N GLY A 218 -11.58 3.20 3.43
CA GLY A 218 -10.99 2.00 4.01
C GLY A 218 -9.60 1.72 3.44
N ASP A 219 -9.40 0.54 2.90
CA ASP A 219 -8.12 0.05 2.41
C ASP A 219 -7.64 0.69 1.09
N LYS A 220 -8.46 1.56 0.47
CA LYS A 220 -8.22 2.24 -0.82
C LYS A 220 -7.89 3.72 -0.70
N LEU A 221 -7.51 4.20 0.48
CA LEU A 221 -7.20 5.61 0.72
C LEU A 221 -6.23 6.21 -0.31
N PHE A 222 -5.12 5.52 -0.56
CA PHE A 222 -4.07 5.97 -1.48
C PHE A 222 -4.47 5.89 -2.97
N GLU A 223 -5.55 5.18 -3.29
CA GLU A 223 -6.14 5.12 -4.64
C GLU A 223 -7.15 6.25 -4.87
N SER A 224 -7.55 6.96 -3.82
CA SER A 224 -8.55 8.02 -3.92
C SER A 224 -8.02 9.19 -4.75
N PRO A 225 -8.73 9.61 -5.82
CA PRO A 225 -8.28 10.67 -6.72
C PRO A 225 -8.22 12.05 -6.05
N ILE A 226 -8.88 12.22 -4.90
CA ILE A 226 -8.89 13.46 -4.11
C ILE A 226 -7.93 13.42 -2.91
N PHE A 227 -7.22 12.30 -2.69
CA PHE A 227 -6.24 12.20 -1.60
C PHE A 227 -5.12 13.22 -1.72
N SER A 228 -4.62 13.47 -2.94
CA SER A 228 -3.61 14.51 -3.21
C SER A 228 -4.06 15.90 -2.81
N ASN A 229 -5.37 16.18 -2.88
CA ASN A 229 -5.94 17.48 -2.52
C ASN A 229 -5.90 17.69 -1.02
N TRP A 230 -6.20 16.64 -0.25
CA TRP A 230 -6.04 16.66 1.19
C TRP A 230 -4.58 16.81 1.61
N VAL A 231 -3.65 16.07 0.97
CA VAL A 231 -2.21 16.22 1.21
C VAL A 231 -1.73 17.65 0.95
N ALA A 232 -2.16 18.26 -0.17
CA ALA A 232 -1.83 19.65 -0.49
C ALA A 232 -2.42 20.64 0.52
N TYR A 233 -3.63 20.40 1.01
CA TYR A 233 -4.24 21.20 2.06
C TYR A 233 -3.43 21.16 3.36
N VAL A 234 -3.08 19.96 3.84
CA VAL A 234 -2.28 19.80 5.07
C VAL A 234 -0.90 20.44 4.90
N ALA A 235 -0.24 20.27 3.75
CA ALA A 235 1.04 20.90 3.45
C ALA A 235 0.98 22.44 3.49
N LYS A 236 -0.13 23.05 3.03
CA LYS A 236 -0.31 24.51 3.06
C LYS A 236 -0.69 25.02 4.45
N ARG A 237 -1.45 24.26 5.22
CA ARG A 237 -1.93 24.63 6.57
C ARG A 237 -0.86 24.44 7.64
N ASP A 238 -0.29 23.25 7.70
CA ASP A 238 0.59 22.78 8.77
C ASP A 238 2.05 22.76 8.28
N SER A 239 2.46 23.86 7.62
CA SER A 239 3.70 23.93 6.83
C SER A 239 5.01 23.66 7.59
N LYS A 240 4.97 23.64 8.92
CA LYS A 240 6.13 23.32 9.77
C LYS A 240 6.35 21.81 9.90
N ASP A 241 5.27 21.04 10.00
CA ASP A 241 5.32 19.59 10.16
C ASP A 241 4.03 18.94 9.60
N PRO A 242 3.87 18.99 8.26
CA PRO A 242 2.66 18.48 7.64
C PRO A 242 2.57 16.95 7.72
N GLU A 243 3.71 16.26 7.75
CA GLU A 243 3.74 14.81 7.90
C GLU A 243 3.22 14.35 9.27
N LEU A 244 3.56 15.04 10.37
CA LEU A 244 2.99 14.72 11.68
C LEU A 244 1.48 14.93 11.70
N ALA A 245 0.98 16.03 11.11
CA ALA A 245 -0.46 16.28 11.02
C ALA A 245 -1.19 15.22 10.18
N MET A 246 -0.58 14.74 9.09
CA MET A 246 -1.12 13.63 8.30
C MET A 246 -1.14 12.34 9.12
N PHE A 247 -0.04 12.01 9.80
CA PHE A 247 0.05 10.82 10.64
C PHE A 247 -0.99 10.84 11.77
N SER A 248 -1.14 11.95 12.48
CA SER A 248 -2.17 12.09 13.52
C SER A 248 -3.58 11.86 12.99
N THR A 249 -3.86 12.30 11.76
CA THR A 249 -5.14 12.03 11.10
C THR A 249 -5.29 10.55 10.74
N PHE A 250 -4.25 9.88 10.27
CA PHE A 250 -4.33 8.44 10.02
C PHE A 250 -4.53 7.64 11.30
N ALA A 251 -3.86 8.01 12.38
CA ALA A 251 -3.98 7.36 13.69
C ALA A 251 -5.37 7.54 14.33
N THR A 252 -6.16 8.56 13.96
CA THR A 252 -7.55 8.69 14.41
C THR A 252 -8.54 7.81 13.66
N HIS A 253 -8.24 7.43 12.41
CA HIS A 253 -9.16 6.70 11.54
C HIS A 253 -8.80 5.23 11.31
N TYR A 254 -7.55 4.84 11.56
CA TYR A 254 -7.06 3.48 11.35
C TYR A 254 -6.49 2.90 12.64
N SER A 255 -6.80 1.63 12.92
CA SER A 255 -6.06 0.86 13.92
C SER A 255 -4.62 0.65 13.46
N ASP A 256 -3.73 0.35 14.41
CA ASP A 256 -2.29 0.21 14.14
C ASP A 256 -1.98 -0.84 13.06
N ASP A 257 -2.63 -2.01 13.12
CA ASP A 257 -2.53 -3.08 12.11
C ASP A 257 -3.08 -2.67 10.74
N ALA A 258 -4.20 -1.95 10.71
CA ALA A 258 -4.83 -1.50 9.48
C ALA A 258 -3.97 -0.43 8.80
N LEU A 259 -3.44 0.52 9.56
CA LEU A 259 -2.54 1.55 9.05
C LEU A 259 -1.24 0.93 8.54
N ALA A 260 -0.60 0.05 9.30
CA ALA A 260 0.63 -0.61 8.87
C ALA A 260 0.40 -1.41 7.57
N SER A 261 -0.71 -2.15 7.47
CA SER A 261 -1.08 -2.89 6.25
C SER A 261 -1.29 -1.98 5.04
N LEU A 262 -1.95 -0.83 5.25
CA LEU A 262 -2.18 0.18 4.22
C LEU A 262 -0.87 0.78 3.73
N LEU A 263 0.06 1.09 4.65
CA LEU A 263 1.37 1.66 4.34
C LEU A 263 2.28 0.68 3.60
N ILE A 264 2.26 -0.61 3.98
CA ILE A 264 2.97 -1.67 3.27
C ILE A 264 2.52 -1.71 1.81
N ARG A 265 1.21 -1.71 1.54
CA ARG A 265 0.68 -1.68 0.16
C ARG A 265 1.06 -0.40 -0.58
N ALA A 266 0.99 0.75 0.09
CA ALA A 266 1.35 2.03 -0.51
C ALA A 266 2.85 2.17 -0.82
N LYS A 267 3.73 1.38 -0.19
CA LYS A 267 5.17 1.33 -0.50
C LYS A 267 5.50 0.59 -1.81
N GLU A 268 4.61 -0.29 -2.26
CA GLU A 268 4.76 -1.02 -3.52
C GLU A 268 4.46 -0.13 -4.75
N VAL A 269 3.72 0.97 -4.56
CA VAL A 269 3.36 1.89 -5.63
C VAL A 269 4.30 3.10 -5.65
N GLY A 270 4.95 3.34 -6.79
CA GLY A 270 6.00 4.36 -6.92
C GLY A 270 5.55 5.78 -6.56
N SER A 271 4.32 6.18 -6.87
CA SER A 271 3.78 7.52 -6.58
C SER A 271 3.49 7.76 -5.09
N THR A 272 3.31 6.70 -4.29
CA THR A 272 2.94 6.80 -2.86
C THR A 272 4.07 6.35 -1.92
N LYS A 273 5.09 5.67 -2.46
CA LYS A 273 6.19 5.08 -1.69
C LYS A 273 6.88 6.05 -0.72
N THR A 274 7.19 7.26 -1.17
CA THR A 274 7.88 8.26 -0.33
C THR A 274 7.03 8.66 0.88
N LEU A 275 5.75 8.97 0.66
CA LEU A 275 4.83 9.34 1.73
C LEU A 275 4.61 8.16 2.69
N ALA A 276 4.38 6.96 2.15
CA ALA A 276 4.14 5.77 2.94
C ALA A 276 5.35 5.41 3.83
N THR A 277 6.57 5.52 3.30
CA THR A 277 7.81 5.29 4.08
C THR A 277 7.95 6.31 5.22
N LYS A 278 7.59 7.58 4.99
CA LYS A 278 7.59 8.60 6.06
C LYS A 278 6.56 8.29 7.14
N MET A 279 5.34 7.90 6.75
CA MET A 279 4.27 7.54 7.70
C MET A 279 4.63 6.30 8.52
N GLU A 280 5.27 5.29 7.91
CA GLU A 280 5.79 4.12 8.61
C GLU A 280 6.84 4.52 9.63
N GLY A 281 7.80 5.37 9.23
CA GLY A 281 8.79 5.91 10.15
C GLY A 281 8.15 6.64 11.33
N LEU A 282 7.10 7.43 11.09
CA LEU A 282 6.35 8.15 12.13
C LEU A 282 5.60 7.20 13.05
N GLN A 283 4.90 6.18 12.52
CA GLN A 283 4.20 5.20 13.34
C GLN A 283 5.16 4.46 14.28
N ILE A 284 6.29 3.98 13.74
CA ILE A 284 7.33 3.33 14.54
C ILE A 284 7.90 4.30 15.58
N SER A 285 8.18 5.55 15.19
CA SER A 285 8.72 6.56 16.12
C SER A 285 7.74 6.85 17.24
N ASN A 286 6.44 6.94 16.94
CA ASN A 286 5.38 7.17 17.91
C ASN A 286 5.36 6.07 18.97
N TRP A 287 5.39 4.79 18.57
CA TRP A 287 5.47 3.68 19.54
C TRP A 287 6.76 3.71 20.37
N VAL A 288 7.91 4.05 19.78
CA VAL A 288 9.18 4.17 20.51
C VAL A 288 9.08 5.30 21.54
N THR A 289 8.58 6.48 21.15
CA THR A 289 8.47 7.64 22.05
C THR A 289 7.43 7.45 23.14
N ALA A 290 6.36 6.70 22.86
CA ALA A 290 5.36 6.33 23.85
C ALA A 290 5.84 5.23 24.81
N GLY A 291 7.03 4.65 24.56
CA GLY A 291 7.60 3.62 25.42
C GLY A 291 6.93 2.26 25.30
N ASN A 292 6.19 2.01 24.22
CA ASN A 292 5.54 0.71 23.98
C ASN A 292 6.58 -0.41 24.02
N SER A 293 6.21 -1.54 24.62
CA SER A 293 7.02 -2.75 24.59
C SER A 293 6.91 -3.47 23.25
N ALA A 294 7.84 -4.40 22.98
CA ALA A 294 7.71 -5.31 21.84
C ALA A 294 6.38 -6.10 21.88
N ASP A 295 5.95 -6.52 23.07
CA ASP A 295 4.70 -7.23 23.32
C ASP A 295 3.46 -6.41 22.92
N ASP A 296 3.42 -5.14 23.32
CA ASP A 296 2.29 -4.25 23.04
C ASP A 296 2.13 -4.05 21.53
N VAL A 297 3.21 -3.72 20.83
CA VAL A 297 3.17 -3.50 19.37
C VAL A 297 2.90 -4.81 18.63
N PHE A 298 3.38 -5.95 19.13
CA PHE A 298 3.08 -7.27 18.57
C PHE A 298 1.57 -7.54 18.55
N LYS A 299 0.89 -7.27 19.67
CA LYS A 299 -0.58 -7.37 19.79
C LYS A 299 -1.32 -6.31 18.98
N SER A 300 -0.86 -5.05 18.99
CA SER A 300 -1.47 -3.97 18.19
C SER A 300 -1.45 -4.28 16.69
N LEU A 301 -0.42 -5.02 16.24
CA LEU A 301 -0.30 -5.52 14.87
C LEU A 301 -0.98 -6.89 14.64
N LYS A 302 -1.67 -7.42 15.66
CA LYS A 302 -2.36 -8.72 15.66
C LYS A 302 -1.47 -9.90 15.26
N LEU A 303 -0.17 -9.80 15.55
CA LEU A 303 0.80 -10.84 15.21
C LEU A 303 0.64 -12.06 16.12
N ASP A 304 0.07 -11.91 17.32
CA ASP A 304 -0.32 -12.99 18.24
C ASP A 304 -1.44 -13.89 17.69
N GLN A 305 -2.15 -13.43 16.65
CA GLN A 305 -3.30 -14.12 16.06
C GLN A 305 -2.94 -14.83 14.74
N THR A 306 -1.67 -14.80 14.32
CA THR A 306 -1.24 -15.34 13.02
C THR A 306 -0.97 -16.84 13.01
N GLY A 307 -0.91 -17.48 14.19
CA GLY A 307 -0.67 -18.92 14.30
C GLY A 307 0.70 -19.31 13.74
N ASP A 308 0.76 -20.40 12.98
CA ASP A 308 1.99 -20.89 12.35
C ASP A 308 2.49 -20.04 11.17
N LYS A 309 1.75 -18.98 10.79
CA LYS A 309 2.06 -18.09 9.66
C LYS A 309 2.68 -16.75 10.07
N LEU A 310 3.19 -16.64 11.29
CA LEU A 310 3.78 -15.38 11.78
C LEU A 310 4.83 -14.81 10.83
N PHE A 311 5.76 -15.64 10.36
CA PHE A 311 6.85 -15.21 9.48
C PHE A 311 6.42 -14.96 8.03
N GLU A 312 5.21 -15.39 7.64
CA GLU A 312 4.60 -15.06 6.34
C GLU A 312 3.91 -13.69 6.36
N SER A 313 3.57 -13.19 7.55
CA SER A 313 2.89 -11.89 7.70
C SER A 313 3.83 -10.74 7.34
N PRO A 314 3.45 -9.84 6.42
CA PRO A 314 4.26 -8.66 6.12
C PRO A 314 4.33 -7.68 7.30
N LEU A 315 3.42 -7.79 8.28
CA LEU A 315 3.47 -7.01 9.52
C LEU A 315 4.59 -7.48 10.46
N PHE A 316 5.12 -8.69 10.28
CA PHE A 316 6.24 -9.19 11.07
C PHE A 316 7.51 -8.35 10.86
N THR A 317 7.84 -8.02 9.60
CA THR A 317 9.02 -7.19 9.29
C THR A 317 8.85 -5.76 9.77
N TYR A 318 7.60 -5.27 9.77
CA TYR A 318 7.22 -3.97 10.33
C TYR A 318 7.46 -3.93 11.85
N TRP A 319 6.97 -4.93 12.57
CA TRP A 319 7.22 -5.09 14.01
C TRP A 319 8.71 -5.29 14.32
N ALA A 320 9.42 -6.10 13.52
CA ALA A 320 10.84 -6.34 13.70
C ALA A 320 11.66 -5.04 13.55
N SER A 321 11.27 -4.17 12.63
CA SER A 321 11.85 -2.84 12.46
C SER A 321 11.61 -1.94 13.67
N PHE A 322 10.43 -2.04 14.29
CA PHE A 322 10.14 -1.38 15.56
C PHE A 322 11.04 -1.88 16.69
N VAL A 323 11.14 -3.19 16.91
CA VAL A 323 11.99 -3.79 17.95
C VAL A 323 13.45 -3.36 17.77
N ALA A 324 13.97 -3.43 16.55
CA ALA A 324 15.33 -2.98 16.23
C ALA A 324 15.56 -1.49 16.54
N LYS A 325 14.54 -0.65 16.35
CA LYS A 325 14.65 0.79 16.62
C LYS A 325 14.53 1.14 18.11
N ARG A 326 13.71 0.43 18.90
CA ARG A 326 13.60 0.67 20.35
C ARG A 326 14.75 0.07 21.15
N ASN A 327 15.29 -1.06 20.71
CA ASN A 327 16.33 -1.81 21.39
C ASN A 327 17.38 -2.28 20.39
N SER A 328 18.30 -1.37 20.06
CA SER A 328 19.39 -1.65 19.11
C SER A 328 20.44 -2.62 19.67
N ASN A 329 20.50 -2.80 20.99
CA ASN A 329 21.55 -3.59 21.64
C ASN A 329 21.22 -5.08 21.67
N ASP A 330 19.95 -5.43 21.86
CA ASP A 330 19.53 -6.82 21.88
C ASP A 330 18.10 -7.05 21.32
N PRO A 331 17.89 -6.75 20.04
CA PRO A 331 16.58 -6.94 19.42
C PRO A 331 16.22 -8.44 19.30
N GLY A 332 17.22 -9.32 19.16
CA GLY A 332 17.01 -10.75 19.02
C GLY A 332 16.40 -11.40 20.27
N THR A 333 16.94 -11.08 21.45
CA THR A 333 16.36 -11.56 22.71
C THR A 333 14.95 -11.04 22.91
N GLU A 334 14.69 -9.77 22.63
CA GLU A 334 13.35 -9.19 22.82
C GLU A 334 12.32 -9.78 21.86
N MET A 335 12.70 -10.08 20.62
CA MET A 335 11.83 -10.81 19.70
C MET A 335 11.55 -12.22 20.21
N PHE A 336 12.59 -12.94 20.63
CA PHE A 336 12.47 -14.31 21.11
C PHE A 336 11.58 -14.41 22.35
N THR A 337 11.74 -13.51 23.33
CA THR A 337 10.90 -13.48 24.52
C THR A 337 9.44 -13.18 24.17
N THR A 338 9.20 -12.27 23.21
CA THR A 338 7.84 -11.98 22.71
C THR A 338 7.21 -13.22 22.08
N PHE A 339 7.93 -13.97 21.25
CA PHE A 339 7.42 -15.22 20.66
C PHE A 339 6.99 -16.22 21.74
N THR A 340 7.84 -16.40 22.76
CA THR A 340 7.59 -17.35 23.85
C THR A 340 6.45 -16.95 24.79
N ALA A 341 6.01 -15.69 24.73
CA ALA A 341 4.86 -15.20 25.49
C ALA A 341 3.53 -15.45 24.78
N HIS A 342 3.50 -15.48 23.44
CA HIS A 342 2.26 -15.58 22.65
C HIS A 342 2.02 -16.94 22.01
N TYR A 343 3.06 -17.74 21.85
CA TYR A 343 2.98 -19.03 21.18
C TYR A 343 3.31 -20.16 22.13
N SER A 344 2.51 -21.22 22.07
CA SER A 344 2.83 -22.46 22.76
C SER A 344 4.16 -23.02 22.26
N ASP A 345 4.90 -23.67 23.15
CA ASP A 345 6.20 -24.25 22.82
C ASP A 345 6.14 -25.23 21.64
N ASP A 346 5.05 -25.99 21.49
CA ASP A 346 4.84 -26.94 20.39
C ASP A 346 4.76 -26.24 19.02
N VAL A 347 4.14 -25.06 18.98
CA VAL A 347 4.05 -24.23 17.76
C VAL A 347 5.41 -23.61 17.46
N LEU A 348 6.09 -23.05 18.48
CA LEU A 348 7.42 -22.45 18.31
C LEU A 348 8.48 -23.46 17.87
N ALA A 349 8.46 -24.68 18.41
CA ALA A 349 9.38 -25.74 18.01
C ALA A 349 9.24 -26.15 16.53
N LYS A 350 8.05 -25.95 15.94
CA LYS A 350 7.81 -26.17 14.50
C LYS A 350 8.17 -24.95 13.66
N MET A 351 7.89 -23.75 14.18
CA MET A 351 8.02 -22.49 13.44
C MET A 351 9.47 -21.97 13.42
N LEU A 352 10.21 -22.10 14.53
CA LEU A 352 11.58 -21.59 14.65
C LEU A 352 12.59 -22.54 14.01
N PRO A 353 13.40 -22.06 13.04
CA PRO A 353 14.50 -22.85 12.50
C PRO A 353 15.50 -23.23 13.60
N THR A 354 16.04 -24.45 13.53
CA THR A 354 16.98 -25.00 14.53
C THR A 354 18.19 -24.09 14.77
N HIS A 355 18.72 -23.46 13.73
CA HIS A 355 19.86 -22.55 13.88
C HIS A 355 19.54 -21.35 14.79
N ILE A 356 18.31 -20.80 14.75
CA ILE A 356 17.87 -19.72 15.64
C ILE A 356 17.89 -20.21 17.09
N LEU A 357 17.42 -21.43 17.36
CA LEU A 357 17.46 -22.03 18.69
C LEU A 357 18.90 -22.24 19.17
N THR A 358 19.80 -22.69 18.30
CA THR A 358 21.23 -22.85 18.66
C THR A 358 21.90 -21.51 18.97
N THR A 359 21.55 -20.44 18.28
CA THR A 359 22.04 -19.08 18.59
C THR A 359 21.48 -18.60 19.93
N ALA A 360 20.17 -18.76 20.17
CA ALA A 360 19.53 -18.36 21.42
C ALA A 360 20.11 -19.11 22.64
N LYS A 361 20.52 -20.38 22.50
CA LYS A 361 21.19 -21.13 23.58
C LYS A 361 22.50 -20.49 24.08
N ASN A 362 23.13 -19.62 23.28
CA ASN A 362 24.36 -18.92 23.66
C ASN A 362 24.09 -17.62 24.44
N VAL A 363 22.83 -17.20 24.58
CA VAL A 363 22.44 -16.00 25.32
C VAL A 363 21.75 -16.41 26.62
N GLU A 364 22.29 -15.99 27.76
CA GLU A 364 21.86 -16.48 29.09
C GLU A 364 20.35 -16.27 29.34
N SER A 365 19.78 -15.15 28.90
CA SER A 365 18.36 -14.82 29.06
C SER A 365 17.41 -15.73 28.26
N THR A 366 17.85 -16.30 27.14
CA THR A 366 17.01 -17.13 26.26
C THR A 366 17.37 -18.62 26.32
N LYS A 367 18.52 -18.96 26.91
CA LYS A 367 19.09 -20.30 26.95
C LYS A 367 18.14 -21.39 27.45
N ALA A 368 17.46 -21.15 28.57
CA ALA A 368 16.56 -22.15 29.17
C ALA A 368 15.39 -22.49 28.21
N MET A 369 14.78 -21.45 27.63
CA MET A 369 13.65 -21.60 26.73
C MET A 369 14.09 -22.16 25.37
N ALA A 370 15.21 -21.70 24.81
CA ALA A 370 15.78 -22.24 23.58
C ALA A 370 16.12 -23.73 23.70
N THR A 371 16.64 -24.16 24.86
CA THR A 371 16.89 -25.58 25.16
C THR A 371 15.59 -26.40 25.23
N LYS A 372 14.54 -25.85 25.84
CA LYS A 372 13.22 -26.48 25.89
C LYS A 372 12.62 -26.67 24.48
N LEU A 373 12.64 -25.60 23.67
CA LEU A 373 12.11 -25.62 22.30
C LEU A 373 12.89 -26.58 21.38
N GLU A 374 14.22 -26.62 21.49
CA GLU A 374 15.04 -27.59 20.75
C GLU A 374 14.68 -29.04 21.14
N GLY A 375 14.45 -29.30 22.43
CA GLY A 375 14.02 -30.61 22.91
C GLY A 375 12.65 -31.04 22.37
N LEU A 376 11.70 -30.11 22.27
CA LEU A 376 10.40 -30.35 21.65
C LEU A 376 10.50 -30.55 20.14
N GLN A 377 11.38 -29.81 19.47
CA GLN A 377 11.65 -29.97 18.04
C GLN A 377 12.17 -31.39 17.74
N ILE A 378 13.12 -31.88 18.55
CA ILE A 378 13.60 -33.27 18.47
C ILE A 378 12.47 -34.27 18.75
N THR A 379 11.64 -34.02 19.77
CA THR A 379 10.50 -34.89 20.10
C THR A 379 9.52 -34.97 18.94
N ASN A 380 9.22 -33.85 18.28
CA ASN A 380 8.36 -33.79 17.10
C ASN A 380 8.93 -34.60 15.93
N TRP A 381 10.24 -34.55 15.70
CA TRP A 381 10.86 -35.40 14.67
C TRP A 381 10.77 -36.89 15.00
N ILE A 382 10.93 -37.27 16.27
CA ILE A 382 10.82 -38.67 16.72
C ILE A 382 9.39 -39.17 16.60
N THR A 383 8.39 -38.38 17.02
CA THR A 383 6.98 -38.76 16.96
C THR A 383 6.44 -38.79 15.53
N ALA A 384 6.99 -37.97 14.64
CA ALA A 384 6.72 -38.03 13.20
C ALA A 384 7.46 -39.18 12.47
N GLU A 385 8.26 -39.98 13.20
CA GLU A 385 9.05 -41.08 12.66
C GLU A 385 10.03 -40.65 11.54
N ASN A 386 10.54 -39.42 11.62
CA ASN A 386 11.53 -38.93 10.67
C ASN A 386 12.79 -39.81 10.72
N SER A 387 13.37 -40.10 9.56
CA SER A 387 14.62 -40.87 9.50
C SER A 387 15.84 -40.03 9.87
N VAL A 388 16.95 -40.70 10.18
CA VAL A 388 18.27 -40.07 10.38
C VAL A 388 18.68 -39.22 9.19
N ASP A 389 18.42 -39.70 7.97
CA ASP A 389 18.72 -39.01 6.71
C ASP A 389 17.83 -37.77 6.50
N ASP A 390 16.53 -37.89 6.82
CA ASP A 390 15.58 -36.78 6.65
C ASP A 390 15.93 -35.61 7.55
N VAL A 391 16.20 -35.86 8.84
CA VAL A 391 16.59 -34.79 9.78
C VAL A 391 17.97 -34.23 9.41
N PHE A 392 18.90 -35.05 8.93
CA PHE A 392 20.21 -34.60 8.47
C PHE A 392 20.10 -33.58 7.32
N LYS A 393 19.28 -33.89 6.32
CA LYS A 393 18.99 -33.01 5.17
C LYS A 393 18.14 -31.79 5.55
N LEU A 394 17.16 -31.96 6.45
CA LEU A 394 16.35 -30.87 6.99
C LEU A 394 17.24 -29.79 7.63
N LEU A 395 18.27 -30.21 8.35
CA LEU A 395 19.27 -29.35 8.98
C LEU A 395 20.37 -28.89 8.01
N LYS A 396 20.29 -29.28 6.73
CA LYS A 396 21.25 -28.97 5.65
C LYS A 396 22.69 -29.39 5.99
N LEU A 397 22.84 -30.45 6.77
CA LEU A 397 24.15 -30.97 7.16
C LEU A 397 24.85 -31.71 6.00
N ASP A 398 24.10 -32.12 4.97
CA ASP A 398 24.64 -32.65 3.73
C ASP A 398 25.37 -31.60 2.89
N GLN A 399 25.13 -30.31 3.15
CA GLN A 399 25.69 -29.18 2.39
C GLN A 399 26.90 -28.54 3.07
N THR A 400 27.29 -28.99 4.26
CA THR A 400 28.40 -28.38 5.02
C THR A 400 29.78 -28.76 4.52
N GLY A 401 29.89 -29.89 3.80
CA GLY A 401 31.18 -30.50 3.46
C GLY A 401 32.05 -30.71 4.70
N ASP A 402 33.34 -30.42 4.57
CA ASP A 402 34.36 -30.60 5.63
C ASP A 402 34.08 -29.83 6.93
N LYS A 403 33.20 -28.82 6.90
CA LYS A 403 32.82 -27.99 8.07
C LYS A 403 31.66 -28.57 8.88
N LEU A 404 31.27 -29.81 8.62
CA LEU A 404 30.15 -30.46 9.31
C LEU A 404 30.22 -30.36 10.84
N PHE A 405 31.38 -30.68 11.42
CA PHE A 405 31.59 -30.68 12.86
C PHE A 405 31.66 -29.26 13.47
N GLU A 406 31.81 -28.23 12.64
CA GLU A 406 31.73 -26.81 13.04
C GLU A 406 30.28 -26.29 13.02
N SER A 407 29.35 -27.04 12.42
CA SER A 407 27.96 -26.62 12.28
C SER A 407 27.27 -26.54 13.65
N PRO A 408 26.64 -25.41 14.00
CA PRO A 408 25.99 -25.24 15.30
C PRO A 408 24.81 -26.21 15.50
N VAL A 409 24.19 -26.67 14.41
CA VAL A 409 23.04 -27.58 14.44
C VAL A 409 23.44 -29.07 14.40
N PHE A 410 24.73 -29.38 14.23
CA PHE A 410 25.20 -30.78 14.23
C PHE A 410 24.94 -31.46 15.59
N SER A 411 25.13 -30.73 16.69
CA SER A 411 24.84 -31.24 18.04
C SER A 411 23.35 -31.57 18.26
N THR A 412 22.45 -30.82 17.61
CA THR A 412 21.02 -31.10 17.64
C THR A 412 20.70 -32.39 16.88
N TRP A 413 21.31 -32.58 15.70
CA TRP A 413 21.14 -33.82 14.92
C TRP A 413 21.65 -35.05 15.68
N THR A 414 22.84 -34.98 16.30
CA THR A 414 23.38 -36.11 17.06
C THR A 414 22.49 -36.45 18.25
N THR A 415 21.97 -35.44 18.95
CA THR A 415 20.99 -35.64 20.04
C THR A 415 19.70 -36.30 19.53
N PHE A 416 19.22 -35.92 18.34
CA PHE A 416 18.08 -36.58 17.70
C PHE A 416 18.38 -38.06 17.43
N VAL A 417 19.52 -38.40 16.82
CA VAL A 417 19.89 -39.80 16.54
C VAL A 417 20.00 -40.62 17.83
N THR A 418 20.62 -40.07 18.89
CA THR A 418 20.73 -40.75 20.19
C THR A 418 19.39 -40.98 20.87
N LYS A 419 18.42 -40.08 20.70
CA LYS A 419 17.07 -40.21 21.27
C LYS A 419 16.10 -41.02 20.39
N SER A 420 16.35 -41.08 19.10
CA SER A 420 15.68 -42.03 18.21
C SER A 420 16.01 -43.45 18.70
N LYS A 421 15.09 -44.41 18.58
CA LYS A 421 15.18 -45.77 19.14
C LYS A 421 16.30 -46.65 18.51
N SER A 422 17.45 -46.08 18.21
CA SER A 422 18.62 -46.77 17.68
C SER A 422 19.33 -47.54 18.79
N GLU A 423 19.50 -48.84 18.59
CA GLU A 423 20.32 -49.69 19.48
C GLU A 423 21.80 -49.28 19.49
N ASN A 424 22.25 -48.60 18.42
CA ASN A 424 23.62 -48.11 18.28
C ASN A 424 23.63 -46.77 17.50
N PRO A 425 23.42 -45.65 18.21
CA PRO A 425 23.38 -44.31 17.61
C PRO A 425 24.62 -43.94 16.82
N GLU A 426 25.81 -44.28 17.33
CA GLU A 426 27.09 -43.97 16.70
C GLU A 426 27.22 -44.67 15.35
N ASN A 427 26.74 -45.91 15.23
CA ASN A 427 26.76 -46.66 13.98
C ASN A 427 25.84 -46.03 12.94
N GLU A 428 24.64 -45.57 13.34
CA GLU A 428 23.74 -44.85 12.44
C GLU A 428 24.33 -43.50 12.00
N MET A 429 25.01 -42.78 12.91
CA MET A 429 25.73 -41.56 12.55
C MET A 429 26.84 -41.86 11.53
N VAL A 430 27.70 -42.85 11.77
CA VAL A 430 28.79 -43.23 10.84
C VAL A 430 28.22 -43.65 9.48
N LYS A 431 27.16 -44.47 9.44
CA LYS A 431 26.49 -44.85 8.18
C LYS A 431 26.00 -43.62 7.42
N GLN A 432 25.37 -42.66 8.10
CA GLN A 432 24.88 -41.44 7.46
C GLN A 432 26.04 -40.59 6.91
N LEU A 433 27.14 -40.45 7.65
CA LEU A 433 28.33 -39.74 7.19
C LEU A 433 28.96 -40.39 5.97
N VAL A 434 29.15 -41.72 5.99
CA VAL A 434 29.70 -42.47 4.85
C VAL A 434 28.76 -42.42 3.64
N LYS A 435 27.44 -42.49 3.85
CA LYS A 435 26.44 -42.34 2.78
C LYS A 435 26.52 -40.98 2.11
N THR A 436 26.77 -39.92 2.87
CA THR A 436 26.75 -38.54 2.38
C THR A 436 28.08 -38.12 1.75
N PHE A 437 29.20 -38.42 2.42
CA PHE A 437 30.53 -37.90 2.06
C PHE A 437 31.48 -38.98 1.52
N GLY A 438 31.09 -40.25 1.55
CA GLY A 438 31.95 -41.37 1.19
C GLY A 438 32.89 -41.80 2.33
N ASP A 439 33.42 -43.02 2.22
CA ASP A 439 34.27 -43.65 3.25
C ASP A 439 35.50 -42.80 3.61
N VAL A 440 36.20 -42.28 2.60
CA VAL A 440 37.47 -41.56 2.78
C VAL A 440 37.26 -40.20 3.45
N ASP A 441 36.33 -39.39 2.93
CA ASP A 441 36.13 -38.04 3.45
C ASP A 441 35.41 -38.06 4.81
N ALA A 442 34.46 -38.98 5.03
CA ALA A 442 33.89 -39.23 6.35
C ALA A 442 34.98 -39.57 7.39
N ALA A 443 35.93 -40.45 7.04
CA ALA A 443 37.01 -40.82 7.96
C ALA A 443 37.98 -39.66 8.25
N LYS A 444 38.27 -38.81 7.25
CA LYS A 444 39.07 -37.59 7.44
C LYS A 444 38.37 -36.60 8.36
N MET A 445 37.09 -36.30 8.11
CA MET A 445 36.33 -35.35 8.93
C MET A 445 36.24 -35.81 10.38
N ILE A 446 35.91 -37.09 10.63
CA ILE A 446 35.90 -37.67 11.98
C ILE A 446 37.29 -37.54 12.62
N SER A 447 38.36 -37.85 11.88
CA SER A 447 39.73 -37.75 12.39
C SER A 447 40.13 -36.32 12.76
N ALA A 448 39.74 -35.34 11.96
CA ALA A 448 39.97 -33.92 12.25
C ALA A 448 39.21 -33.51 13.53
N ALA A 449 37.95 -33.91 13.66
CA ALA A 449 37.11 -33.61 14.83
C ALA A 449 37.64 -34.19 16.15
N THR A 450 38.46 -35.25 16.11
CA THR A 450 39.14 -35.77 17.33
C THR A 450 40.22 -34.84 17.89
N LYS A 451 40.60 -33.78 17.15
CA LYS A 451 41.59 -32.80 17.61
C LYS A 451 40.97 -31.55 18.23
N VAL A 452 39.65 -31.40 18.17
CA VAL A 452 38.92 -30.24 18.68
C VAL A 452 38.24 -30.63 19.97
N GLU A 453 38.55 -29.93 21.07
CA GLU A 453 38.10 -30.25 22.43
C GLU A 453 36.57 -30.42 22.52
N SER A 454 35.80 -29.53 21.88
CA SER A 454 34.33 -29.57 21.91
C SER A 454 33.72 -30.78 21.20
N THR A 455 34.46 -31.43 20.28
CA THR A 455 33.98 -32.58 19.50
C THR A 455 34.74 -33.87 19.78
N GLU A 456 35.81 -33.84 20.58
CA GLU A 456 36.77 -34.93 20.74
C GLU A 456 36.12 -36.25 21.18
N LYS A 457 35.26 -36.18 22.20
CA LYS A 457 34.58 -37.37 22.74
C LYS A 457 33.73 -38.06 21.67
N LEU A 458 32.79 -37.32 21.08
CA LEU A 458 31.91 -37.84 20.04
C LEU A 458 32.71 -38.35 18.84
N ALA A 459 33.69 -37.58 18.37
CA ALA A 459 34.51 -37.98 17.22
C ALA A 459 35.34 -39.25 17.51
N THR A 460 35.77 -39.46 18.76
CA THR A 460 36.48 -40.66 19.17
C THR A 460 35.56 -41.89 19.16
N ASP A 461 34.33 -41.74 19.65
CA ASP A 461 33.30 -42.78 19.64
C ASP A 461 32.89 -43.16 18.20
N LEU A 462 32.71 -42.15 17.33
CA LEU A 462 32.46 -42.35 15.90
C LEU A 462 33.64 -43.05 15.21
N ARG A 463 34.89 -42.68 15.53
CA ARG A 463 36.09 -43.32 14.98
C ARG A 463 36.19 -44.79 15.40
N ALA A 464 35.96 -45.10 16.67
CA ALA A 464 35.97 -46.47 17.16
C ALA A 464 34.88 -47.32 16.49
N THR A 465 33.71 -46.72 16.25
CA THR A 465 32.60 -47.35 15.53
C THR A 465 32.93 -47.58 14.05
N GLN A 466 33.53 -46.60 13.38
CA GLN A 466 34.01 -46.73 12.00
C GLN A 466 35.03 -47.87 11.87
N PHE A 467 36.02 -47.95 12.76
CA PHE A 467 37.02 -49.02 12.75
C PHE A 467 36.41 -50.39 13.00
N THR A 468 35.44 -50.48 13.93
CA THR A 468 34.71 -51.72 14.18
C THR A 468 33.90 -52.14 12.95
N SER A 469 33.30 -51.19 12.24
CA SER A 469 32.60 -51.44 10.97
C SER A 469 33.56 -51.97 9.90
N TRP A 470 34.68 -51.30 9.63
CA TRP A 470 35.68 -51.78 8.67
C TRP A 470 36.22 -53.18 9.02
N PHE A 471 36.49 -53.44 10.31
CA PHE A 471 36.94 -54.76 10.76
C PHE A 471 35.87 -55.84 10.54
N SER A 472 34.60 -55.53 10.85
CA SER A 472 33.48 -56.47 10.64
C SER A 472 33.22 -56.77 9.16
N GLN A 473 33.56 -55.83 8.27
CA GLN A 473 33.55 -56.02 6.82
C GLN A 473 34.78 -56.77 6.30
N GLY A 474 35.72 -57.14 7.18
CA GLY A 474 36.94 -57.86 6.81
C GLY A 474 38.01 -57.01 6.14
N LYS A 475 37.93 -55.67 6.21
CA LYS A 475 38.97 -54.79 5.64
C LYS A 475 40.28 -54.95 6.43
N THR A 476 41.32 -55.51 5.83
CA THR A 476 42.66 -55.58 6.45
C THR A 476 43.32 -54.20 6.45
N PRO A 477 44.42 -53.99 7.22
CA PRO A 477 45.21 -52.75 7.12
C PRO A 477 45.59 -52.40 5.67
N GLN A 478 45.96 -53.39 4.85
CA GLN A 478 46.28 -53.17 3.43
C GLN A 478 45.06 -52.71 2.61
N ASN A 479 43.86 -53.23 2.90
CA ASN A 479 42.64 -52.75 2.24
C ASN A 479 42.36 -51.30 2.60
N VAL A 480 42.53 -50.93 3.88
CA VAL A 480 42.32 -49.55 4.34
C VAL A 480 43.39 -48.61 3.77
N ASP A 481 44.65 -49.03 3.68
CA ASP A 481 45.72 -48.27 3.02
C ASP A 481 45.41 -47.98 1.55
N THR A 482 44.90 -48.99 0.84
CA THR A 482 44.50 -48.86 -0.57
C THR A 482 43.31 -47.90 -0.71
N MET A 483 42.28 -48.05 0.13
CA MET A 483 41.09 -47.19 0.15
C MET A 483 41.46 -45.73 0.44
N LEU A 484 42.41 -45.51 1.35
CA LEU A 484 42.90 -44.20 1.75
C LEU A 484 43.99 -43.64 0.81
N ASN A 485 44.47 -44.44 -0.16
CA ASN A 485 45.56 -44.11 -1.07
C ASN A 485 46.82 -43.59 -0.35
N THR A 486 47.21 -44.27 0.74
CA THR A 486 48.30 -43.84 1.65
C THR A 486 49.67 -43.77 0.97
N ALA A 487 49.88 -44.55 -0.09
CA ALA A 487 51.13 -44.62 -0.84
C ALA A 487 51.47 -43.33 -1.60
N THR A 488 50.46 -42.57 -2.04
CA THR A 488 50.65 -41.36 -2.87
C THR A 488 50.17 -40.08 -2.20
N THR A 489 49.40 -40.18 -1.10
CA THR A 489 48.90 -39.01 -0.38
C THR A 489 50.00 -38.31 0.43
N SER A 490 50.00 -36.98 0.39
CA SER A 490 50.80 -36.15 1.30
C SER A 490 50.05 -35.80 2.59
N ASP A 491 48.77 -36.17 2.72
CA ASP A 491 47.92 -35.82 3.85
C ASP A 491 48.29 -36.62 5.13
N ASP A 492 48.81 -35.91 6.12
CA ASP A 492 49.22 -36.48 7.40
C ASP A 492 48.05 -37.04 8.22
N VAL A 493 46.84 -36.50 8.06
CA VAL A 493 45.64 -37.02 8.73
C VAL A 493 45.33 -38.42 8.21
N ILE A 494 45.38 -38.61 6.89
CA ILE A 494 45.17 -39.92 6.26
C ILE A 494 46.24 -40.93 6.70
N LYS A 495 47.52 -40.53 6.68
CA LYS A 495 48.61 -41.41 7.12
C LYS A 495 48.47 -41.82 8.58
N LYS A 496 48.05 -40.90 9.45
CA LYS A 496 47.79 -41.19 10.87
C LYS A 496 46.60 -42.13 11.03
N LEU A 497 45.51 -41.89 10.30
CA LEU A 497 44.31 -42.72 10.31
C LEU A 497 44.62 -44.19 9.97
N SER A 498 45.41 -44.43 8.92
CA SER A 498 45.87 -45.78 8.55
C SER A 498 46.63 -46.46 9.69
N ARG A 499 47.64 -45.79 10.27
CA ARG A 499 48.41 -46.33 11.41
C ARG A 499 47.53 -46.61 12.63
N ASP A 500 46.54 -45.75 12.88
CA ASP A 500 45.61 -45.93 14.00
C ASP A 500 44.70 -47.14 13.77
N TYR A 501 44.27 -47.39 12.52
CA TYR A 501 43.52 -48.59 12.15
C TYR A 501 44.35 -49.86 12.27
N GLU A 502 45.61 -49.87 11.81
CA GLU A 502 46.53 -51.01 11.94
C GLU A 502 46.69 -51.43 13.42
N LYS A 503 46.89 -50.46 14.31
CA LYS A 503 46.96 -50.70 15.77
C LYS A 503 45.65 -51.28 16.32
N PHE A 504 44.50 -50.77 15.87
CA PHE A 504 43.19 -51.29 16.27
C PHE A 504 42.99 -52.74 15.79
N TYR A 505 43.32 -53.01 14.52
CA TYR A 505 43.18 -54.31 13.87
C TYR A 505 44.02 -55.37 14.59
N GLY A 506 45.31 -55.08 14.82
CA GLY A 506 46.21 -56.00 15.52
C GLY A 506 45.68 -56.39 16.90
N LYS A 507 45.23 -55.42 17.71
CA LYS A 507 44.64 -55.69 19.03
C LYS A 507 43.44 -56.64 18.98
N ARG A 508 42.59 -56.55 17.95
CA ARG A 508 41.42 -57.43 17.81
C ARG A 508 41.76 -58.80 17.23
N GLU A 509 42.75 -58.89 16.35
CA GLU A 509 43.21 -60.15 15.78
C GLU A 509 43.85 -61.06 16.85
N PHE A 510 44.62 -60.48 17.77
CA PHE A 510 45.19 -61.21 18.93
C PHE A 510 44.14 -61.77 19.90
N ILE A 511 42.90 -61.27 19.88
CA ILE A 511 41.80 -61.72 20.77
C ILE A 511 40.98 -62.86 20.15
N LYS A 512 41.13 -63.16 18.84
CA LYS A 512 40.49 -64.35 18.24
C LYS A 512 41.07 -65.62 18.92
N PRO A 513 40.25 -66.55 19.42
CA PRO A 513 40.78 -67.79 19.99
C PRO A 513 41.59 -68.53 18.91
N GLN A 514 42.89 -68.73 19.16
CA GLN A 514 43.75 -69.49 18.28
C GLN A 514 43.19 -70.91 18.18
N ALA A 515 42.63 -71.25 17.02
CA ALA A 515 42.28 -72.63 16.71
C ALA A 515 43.56 -73.46 16.78
N VAL A 516 43.60 -74.39 17.73
CA VAL A 516 44.70 -75.32 17.99
C VAL A 516 45.02 -76.09 16.71
N SER A 517 46.19 -75.83 16.10
CA SER A 517 46.76 -76.70 15.09
C SER A 517 47.42 -77.89 15.77
N THR A 518 46.81 -79.07 15.68
CA THR A 518 47.42 -80.32 16.10
C THR A 518 48.59 -80.65 15.17
N SER A 519 49.79 -80.46 15.71
CA SER A 519 51.06 -80.94 15.17
C SER A 519 51.00 -82.47 14.99
N THR A 520 51.04 -82.93 13.74
CA THR A 520 51.30 -84.33 13.42
C THR A 520 52.81 -84.56 13.53
N ARG A 521 53.26 -85.14 14.65
CA ARG A 521 54.61 -85.67 14.82
C ARG A 521 54.55 -87.19 14.83
N ALA A 522 55.29 -87.77 13.88
CA ALA A 522 55.46 -89.19 13.62
C ALA A 522 55.75 -90.03 14.88
N GLY A 523 55.04 -91.15 14.99
CA GLY A 523 55.30 -92.22 15.95
C GLY A 523 55.48 -93.55 15.21
N ASN A 524 56.67 -94.12 15.35
CA ASN A 524 57.12 -95.40 14.81
C ASN A 524 56.13 -96.55 15.08
N GLY A 525 55.82 -97.33 14.03
CA GLY A 525 55.19 -98.64 14.16
C GLY A 525 56.23 -99.75 14.22
N ILE A 526 56.31 -100.43 15.37
CA ILE A 526 56.95 -101.75 15.52
C ILE A 526 55.92 -102.68 16.19
N ARG A 527 55.52 -103.74 15.43
CA ARG A 527 55.06 -105.10 15.82
C ARG A 527 53.74 -105.18 16.66
N ILE A 528 52.85 -106.17 16.54
CA ILE A 528 52.94 -107.62 16.28
C ILE A 528 51.57 -108.10 15.75
N GLY A 529 51.54 -109.07 14.83
CA GLY A 529 50.34 -109.78 14.37
C GLY A 529 50.57 -110.47 13.05
#